data_AF-A0A816XEQ7-F1
#
_entry.id   AF-A0A816XEQ7-F1
#
_cell.length_a   1.000
_cell.length_b   1.000
_cell.length_c   1.000
_cell.angle_alpha   90.00
_cell.angle_beta   90.00
_cell.angle_gamma   90.00
#
_symmetry.space_group_name_H-M   'P 1'
#
loop_
_entity.id
_entity.type
_entity.pdbx_description
1 polymer ?
#
loop_
_entity_poly.entity_id
_entity_poly.type
_entity_poly.pdbx_seq_one_letter_code
_entity_poly.pdbx_strand_id
1 'polypeptide(L)'
;KQASLAADFSINQFSYLTRLLFVHGRDCYKRTASLSQFIIHRGLLFCVIQAIFCSVFYFATTSIFPGYLLVGYITIFTMFPVFSLVLDKDVPAEIALIYPELYKELVKGRSLSFKTFFLWVFISVYQGSAIMYGALMLFDDDFIHIVSITFTALILTELLMVALTIRTWHTLMVVGEFLSFTCYVLSIVIFQSHFDIRFLESWSFIWRVVTITSISCLPLYILKYMQTKCKPPIHEKLTQYSTPK
;
A
#
# COMPACT_ATOMS: atom_id res chain seq x y z
N LYS A 1 41.95 -1.02 12.09
CA LYS A 1 40.86 -1.98 11.75
C LYS A 1 39.87 -2.20 12.88
N GLN A 2 40.26 -2.15 14.17
CA GLN A 2 39.33 -2.31 15.30
C GLN A 2 38.09 -1.40 15.21
N ALA A 3 38.26 -0.10 14.91
CA ALA A 3 37.13 0.82 14.70
C ALA A 3 36.20 0.41 13.55
N SER A 4 36.74 -0.18 12.49
CA SER A 4 35.93 -0.66 11.35
C SER A 4 35.20 -1.96 11.63
N LEU A 5 35.68 -2.78 12.57
CA LEU A 5 35.01 -4.02 12.99
C LEU A 5 33.90 -3.74 13.99
N ALA A 6 33.98 -2.62 14.70
CA ALA A 6 32.99 -2.17 15.68
C ALA A 6 31.98 -1.15 15.10
N ALA A 7 32.05 -0.81 13.81
CA ALA A 7 31.18 0.16 13.15
C ALA A 7 30.07 -0.51 12.33
N ASP A 8 28.90 0.14 12.24
CA ASP A 8 27.76 -0.34 11.42
C ASP A 8 28.11 -0.43 9.92
N PHE A 9 28.98 0.46 9.44
CA PHE A 9 29.47 0.47 8.08
C PHE A 9 30.99 0.60 8.04
N SER A 10 31.65 -0.23 7.23
CA SER A 10 33.06 -0.13 6.90
C SER A 10 33.24 0.51 5.52
N ILE A 11 33.89 1.66 5.47
CA ILE A 11 34.22 2.35 4.21
C ILE A 11 35.74 2.53 4.09
N ASN A 12 36.27 2.35 2.89
CA ASN A 12 37.71 2.43 2.62
C ASN A 12 38.24 3.86 2.52
N GLN A 13 37.38 4.82 2.13
CA GLN A 13 37.74 6.23 1.93
C GLN A 13 36.59 7.13 2.41
N PHE A 14 36.93 8.28 2.99
CA PHE A 14 35.94 9.24 3.49
C PHE A 14 35.04 9.80 2.37
N SER A 15 35.53 9.88 1.13
CA SER A 15 34.75 10.31 -0.04
C SER A 15 33.50 9.46 -0.29
N TYR A 16 33.51 8.18 0.09
CA TYR A 16 32.36 7.29 -0.05
C TYR A 16 31.23 7.59 0.95
N LEU A 17 31.51 8.31 2.03
CA LEU A 17 30.51 8.72 3.01
C LEU A 17 29.42 9.58 2.36
N THR A 18 29.80 10.45 1.42
CA THR A 18 28.85 11.30 0.69
C THR A 18 27.83 10.44 -0.06
N ARG A 19 28.28 9.45 -0.84
CA ARG A 19 27.35 8.59 -1.58
C ARG A 19 26.51 7.72 -0.65
N LEU A 20 27.12 7.20 0.42
CA LEU A 20 26.43 6.38 1.41
C LEU A 20 25.27 7.13 2.07
N LEU A 21 25.48 8.37 2.52
CA LEU A 21 24.45 9.16 3.18
C LEU A 21 23.41 9.72 2.19
N PHE A 22 23.85 10.45 1.18
CA PHE A 22 22.96 11.21 0.31
C PHE A 22 22.11 10.32 -0.62
N VAL A 23 22.64 9.17 -1.04
CA VAL A 23 21.92 8.23 -1.91
C VAL A 23 21.31 7.10 -1.07
N HIS A 24 22.13 6.28 -0.41
CA HIS A 24 21.65 5.04 0.20
C HIS A 24 20.88 5.30 1.49
N GLY A 25 21.36 6.22 2.33
CA GLY A 25 20.66 6.66 3.54
C GLY A 25 19.31 7.30 3.20
N ARG A 26 19.25 8.13 2.15
CA ARG A 26 17.99 8.72 1.67
C ARG A 26 17.00 7.66 1.21
N ASP A 27 17.43 6.78 0.30
CA ASP A 27 16.61 5.71 -0.24
C ASP A 27 16.06 4.84 0.90
N CYS A 28 16.93 4.39 1.81
CA CYS A 28 16.56 3.55 2.94
C CYS A 28 15.48 4.23 3.82
N TYR A 29 15.66 5.50 4.17
CA TYR A 29 14.69 6.22 4.99
C TYR A 29 13.34 6.40 4.27
N LYS A 30 13.34 6.81 3.00
CA LYS A 30 12.10 7.03 2.23
C LYS A 30 11.33 5.73 2.01
N ARG A 31 12.02 4.65 1.63
CA ARG A 31 11.44 3.32 1.42
C ARG A 31 10.87 2.75 2.70
N THR A 32 11.64 2.80 3.79
CA THR A 32 11.20 2.30 5.10
C THR A 32 9.99 3.09 5.59
N ALA A 33 9.98 4.42 5.46
CA ALA A 33 8.83 5.24 5.85
C ALA A 33 7.56 4.88 5.06
N SER A 34 7.67 4.70 3.74
CA SER A 34 6.55 4.30 2.89
C SER A 34 6.05 2.89 3.24
N LEU A 35 6.99 1.96 3.43
CA LEU A 35 6.71 0.58 3.82
C LEU A 35 5.98 0.51 5.16
N SER A 36 6.48 1.22 6.18
CA SER A 36 5.85 1.24 7.51
C SER A 36 4.43 1.80 7.45
N GLN A 37 4.21 2.89 6.71
CA GLN A 37 2.87 3.48 6.53
C GLN A 37 1.90 2.51 5.86
N PHE A 38 2.38 1.81 4.83
CA PHE A 38 1.60 0.81 4.12
C PHE A 38 1.23 -0.38 5.02
N ILE A 39 2.17 -0.92 5.80
CA ILE A 39 1.90 -2.02 6.74
C ILE A 39 0.87 -1.60 7.80
N ILE A 40 0.98 -0.38 8.33
CA ILE A 40 0.02 0.17 9.30
C ILE A 40 -1.36 0.29 8.65
N HIS A 41 -1.42 0.83 7.44
CA HIS A 41 -2.65 0.98 6.68
C HIS A 41 -3.34 -0.36 6.44
N ARG A 42 -2.60 -1.33 5.90
CA ARG A 42 -3.05 -2.70 5.63
C ARG A 42 -3.69 -3.36 6.85
N GLY A 43 -3.05 -3.24 8.00
CA GLY A 43 -3.51 -3.80 9.27
C GLY A 43 -4.77 -3.09 9.79
N LEU A 44 -4.75 -1.75 9.81
CA LEU A 44 -5.88 -0.96 10.28
C LEU A 44 -7.13 -1.12 9.41
N LEU A 45 -6.96 -1.21 8.10
CA LEU A 45 -8.07 -1.36 7.17
C LEU A 45 -8.84 -2.67 7.44
N PHE A 46 -8.12 -3.79 7.64
CA PHE A 46 -8.74 -5.04 8.09
C PHE A 46 -9.44 -4.90 9.45
N CYS A 47 -8.78 -4.29 10.44
CA CYS A 47 -9.36 -4.08 11.77
C CYS A 47 -10.66 -3.26 11.71
N VAL A 48 -10.74 -2.24 10.86
CA VAL A 48 -11.94 -1.40 10.70
C VAL A 48 -13.09 -2.20 10.09
N ILE A 49 -12.82 -2.98 9.03
CA ILE A 49 -13.81 -3.88 8.43
C ILE A 49 -14.37 -4.82 9.51
N GLN A 50 -13.48 -5.49 10.25
CA GLN A 50 -13.88 -6.42 11.31
C GLN A 50 -14.64 -5.72 12.46
N ALA A 51 -14.25 -4.50 12.85
CA ALA A 51 -14.92 -3.76 13.90
C ALA A 51 -16.35 -3.37 13.50
N ILE A 52 -16.55 -2.88 12.27
CA ILE A 52 -17.88 -2.53 11.74
C ILE A 52 -18.74 -3.79 11.61
N PHE A 53 -18.15 -4.89 11.13
CA PHE A 53 -18.83 -6.19 11.09
C PHE A 53 -19.36 -6.58 12.46
N CYS A 54 -18.47 -6.68 13.47
CA CYS A 54 -18.89 -7.00 14.84
C CYS A 54 -19.98 -6.05 15.34
N SER A 55 -19.85 -4.74 15.08
CA SER A 55 -20.82 -3.75 15.53
C SER A 55 -22.22 -3.96 14.94
N VAL A 56 -22.32 -4.38 13.66
CA VAL A 56 -23.61 -4.64 13.00
C VAL A 56 -24.24 -5.94 13.51
N PHE A 57 -23.43 -6.94 13.83
CA PHE A 57 -23.87 -8.21 14.40
C PHE A 57 -23.87 -8.17 15.95
N TYR A 58 -24.39 -7.10 16.55
CA TYR A 58 -24.58 -6.96 18.00
C TYR A 58 -23.32 -7.23 18.85
N PHE A 59 -22.15 -6.79 18.38
CA PHE A 59 -20.85 -7.03 18.99
C PHE A 59 -20.48 -8.52 19.14
N ALA A 60 -21.02 -9.38 18.27
CA ALA A 60 -20.60 -10.78 18.20
C ALA A 60 -19.11 -10.88 17.85
N THR A 61 -18.40 -11.79 18.51
CA THR A 61 -16.96 -12.03 18.33
C THR A 61 -16.64 -12.90 17.09
N THR A 62 -17.50 -12.85 16.08
CA THR A 62 -17.36 -13.65 14.85
C THR A 62 -16.48 -12.92 13.84
N SER A 63 -15.50 -13.62 13.27
CA SER A 63 -14.67 -13.09 12.19
C SER A 63 -15.45 -13.08 10.87
N ILE A 64 -15.38 -11.99 10.11
CA ILE A 64 -15.94 -11.97 8.74
C ILE A 64 -15.14 -12.90 7.81
N PHE A 65 -13.81 -12.88 7.92
CA PHE A 65 -12.94 -13.69 7.08
C PHE A 65 -12.51 -14.97 7.82
N PRO A 66 -12.60 -16.14 7.18
CA PRO A 66 -12.03 -17.35 7.73
C PRO A 66 -10.50 -17.26 7.83
N GLY A 67 -9.92 -17.96 8.81
CA GLY A 67 -8.52 -17.77 9.21
C GLY A 67 -7.49 -18.00 8.09
N TYR A 68 -7.72 -18.94 7.17
CA TYR A 68 -6.81 -19.19 6.06
C TYR A 68 -6.80 -18.03 5.03
N LEU A 69 -7.93 -17.35 4.80
CA LEU A 69 -7.97 -16.14 3.95
C LEU A 69 -7.21 -15.00 4.61
N LEU A 70 -7.34 -14.85 5.94
CA LEU A 70 -6.59 -13.85 6.69
C LEU A 70 -5.08 -14.13 6.66
N VAL A 71 -4.66 -15.38 6.85
CA VAL A 71 -3.25 -15.78 6.69
C VAL A 71 -2.78 -15.47 5.28
N GLY A 72 -3.55 -15.84 4.25
CA GLY A 72 -3.24 -15.54 2.85
C GLY A 72 -3.11 -14.03 2.57
N TYR A 73 -4.00 -13.21 3.13
CA TYR A 73 -3.96 -11.75 3.02
C TYR A 73 -2.66 -11.15 3.56
N ILE A 74 -2.26 -11.57 4.77
CA ILE A 74 -1.09 -11.04 5.46
C ILE A 74 0.23 -11.52 4.82
N THR A 75 0.23 -12.72 4.22
CA THR A 75 1.46 -13.42 3.80
C THR A 75 1.67 -13.52 2.28
N ILE A 76 0.65 -13.82 1.49
CA ILE A 76 0.82 -14.14 0.06
C ILE A 76 0.23 -13.05 -0.81
N PHE A 77 -1.03 -12.69 -0.59
CA PHE A 77 -1.79 -11.86 -1.54
C PHE A 77 -1.29 -10.42 -1.61
N THR A 78 -0.71 -9.90 -0.54
CA THR A 78 -0.25 -8.49 -0.48
C THR A 78 1.26 -8.33 -0.33
N MET A 79 2.04 -9.42 -0.24
CA MET A 79 3.48 -9.30 0.04
C MET A 79 4.33 -8.87 -1.15
N PHE A 80 4.03 -9.33 -2.37
CA PHE A 80 4.85 -8.98 -3.55
C PHE A 80 4.85 -7.46 -3.84
N PRO A 81 3.69 -6.77 -3.84
CA PRO A 81 3.64 -5.31 -3.94
C PRO A 81 4.45 -4.62 -2.83
N VAL A 82 4.38 -5.12 -1.60
CA VAL A 82 5.12 -4.58 -0.45
C VAL A 82 6.63 -4.64 -0.65
N PHE A 83 7.16 -5.78 -1.10
CA PHE A 83 8.59 -5.91 -1.41
C PHE A 83 9.00 -5.03 -2.59
N SER A 84 8.12 -4.87 -3.58
CA SER A 84 8.39 -4.01 -4.73
C SER A 84 8.56 -2.53 -4.33
N LEU A 85 7.84 -2.04 -3.31
CA LEU A 85 8.00 -0.69 -2.76
C LEU A 85 9.40 -0.44 -2.15
N VAL A 86 10.09 -1.49 -1.69
CA VAL A 86 11.49 -1.39 -1.20
C VAL A 86 12.47 -1.11 -2.34
N LEU A 87 12.07 -1.35 -3.59
CA LEU A 87 12.89 -1.07 -4.77
C LEU A 87 12.56 0.30 -5.40
N ASP A 88 11.55 1.02 -4.90
CA ASP A 88 11.15 2.32 -5.44
C ASP A 88 12.27 3.37 -5.27
N LYS A 89 12.51 4.17 -6.30
CA LYS A 89 13.53 5.23 -6.29
C LYS A 89 12.85 6.55 -6.62
N ASP A 90 13.00 7.53 -5.73
CA ASP A 90 12.38 8.83 -5.94
C ASP A 90 13.23 9.76 -6.81
N VAL A 91 14.56 9.66 -6.72
CA VAL A 91 15.50 10.49 -7.47
C VAL A 91 16.70 9.65 -7.91
N PRO A 92 17.24 9.83 -9.13
CA PRO A 92 18.50 9.22 -9.56
C PRO A 92 19.67 9.57 -8.63
N ALA A 93 20.62 8.63 -8.48
CA ALA A 93 21.76 8.79 -7.58
C ALA A 93 22.61 10.05 -7.89
N GLU A 94 22.73 10.41 -9.17
CA GLU A 94 23.48 11.58 -9.63
C GLU A 94 22.84 12.89 -9.14
N ILE A 95 21.51 13.01 -9.29
CA ILE A 95 20.76 14.20 -8.86
C ILE A 95 20.79 14.31 -7.33
N ALA A 96 20.71 13.19 -6.61
CA ALA A 96 20.81 13.17 -5.15
C ALA A 96 22.18 13.68 -4.64
N LEU A 97 23.25 13.48 -5.42
CA LEU A 97 24.59 13.99 -5.10
C LEU A 97 24.77 15.46 -5.48
N ILE A 98 24.18 15.91 -6.59
CA ILE A 98 24.23 17.30 -7.06
C ILE A 98 23.42 18.22 -6.13
N TYR A 99 22.28 17.75 -5.60
CA TYR A 99 21.36 18.54 -4.78
C TYR A 99 21.26 18.01 -3.33
N PRO A 100 22.26 18.28 -2.46
CA PRO A 100 22.26 17.81 -1.07
C PRO A 100 21.12 18.39 -0.22
N GLU A 101 20.45 19.45 -0.68
CA GLU A 101 19.26 20.02 -0.06
C GLU A 101 18.11 19.02 0.06
N LEU A 102 18.03 18.06 -0.86
CA LEU A 102 17.10 16.94 -0.78
C LEU A 102 17.25 16.20 0.56
N TYR A 103 18.47 16.06 1.07
CA TYR A 103 18.73 15.38 2.34
C TYR A 103 18.16 16.15 3.56
N LYS A 104 18.08 17.48 3.50
CA LYS A 104 17.50 18.32 4.58
C LYS A 104 16.03 18.00 4.83
N GLU A 105 15.30 17.46 3.84
CA GLU A 105 13.92 17.02 4.03
C GLU A 105 13.80 15.83 5.00
N LEU A 106 14.81 14.96 5.02
CA LEU A 106 14.81 13.76 5.86
C LEU A 106 15.08 14.11 7.31
N VAL A 107 16.01 15.04 7.55
CA VAL A 107 16.34 15.54 8.90
C VAL A 107 15.11 16.14 9.59
N LYS A 108 14.19 16.72 8.82
CA LYS A 108 12.92 17.27 9.33
C LYS A 108 11.86 16.21 9.63
N GLY A 109 12.13 14.92 9.41
CA GLY A 109 11.21 13.82 9.72
C GLY A 109 9.92 13.82 8.91
N ARG A 110 9.86 14.52 7.76
CA ARG A 110 8.58 14.77 7.07
C ARG A 110 7.94 13.52 6.46
N SER A 111 8.73 12.47 6.21
CA SER A 111 8.24 11.25 5.55
C SER A 111 7.57 10.31 6.56
N LEU A 112 8.01 10.30 7.81
CA LEU A 112 7.42 9.53 8.91
C LEU A 112 7.24 10.45 10.12
N SER A 113 6.07 11.07 10.19
CA SER A 113 5.65 12.00 11.25
C SER A 113 4.29 11.60 11.83
N PHE A 114 3.93 12.13 13.00
CA PHE A 114 2.59 11.95 13.57
C PHE A 114 1.49 12.41 12.61
N LYS A 115 1.71 13.52 11.90
CA LYS A 115 0.76 14.02 10.90
C LYS A 115 0.50 12.99 9.79
N THR A 116 1.56 12.42 9.22
CA THR A 116 1.43 11.40 8.18
C THR A 116 0.82 10.13 8.73
N PHE A 117 1.16 9.74 9.96
CA PHE A 117 0.56 8.57 10.62
C PHE A 117 -0.96 8.71 10.76
N PHE A 118 -1.45 9.82 11.35
CA PHE A 118 -2.89 10.04 11.51
C PHE A 118 -3.62 10.19 10.17
N LEU A 119 -2.96 10.73 9.13
CA LEU A 119 -3.52 10.75 7.78
C LEU A 119 -3.75 9.31 7.27
N TRP A 120 -2.76 8.43 7.39
CA TRP A 120 -2.91 7.02 7.00
C TRP A 120 -3.96 6.28 7.84
N VAL A 121 -4.06 6.58 9.14
CA VAL A 121 -5.15 6.05 9.99
C VAL A 121 -6.51 6.46 9.43
N PHE A 122 -6.70 7.75 9.12
CA PHE A 122 -7.97 8.25 8.57
C PHE A 122 -8.30 7.62 7.22
N ILE A 123 -7.31 7.46 6.35
CA ILE A 123 -7.44 6.76 5.06
C ILE A 123 -7.90 5.31 5.28
N SER A 124 -7.29 4.61 6.24
CA SER A 124 -7.63 3.22 6.59
C SER A 124 -9.07 3.10 7.11
N VAL A 125 -9.47 4.02 8.00
CA VAL A 125 -10.83 4.08 8.54
C VAL A 125 -11.84 4.34 7.43
N TYR A 126 -11.55 5.30 6.55
CA TYR A 126 -12.41 5.61 5.42
C TYR A 126 -12.58 4.42 4.48
N GLN A 127 -11.50 3.80 4.01
CA GLN A 127 -11.56 2.69 3.08
C GLN A 127 -12.19 1.44 3.70
N GLY A 128 -11.82 1.09 4.93
CA GLY A 128 -12.42 -0.04 5.64
C GLY A 128 -13.93 0.16 5.85
N SER A 129 -14.35 1.38 6.20
CA SER A 129 -15.77 1.73 6.32
C SER A 129 -16.50 1.67 4.99
N ALA A 130 -15.91 2.23 3.92
CA ALA A 130 -16.49 2.20 2.59
C ALA A 130 -16.69 0.76 2.08
N ILE A 131 -15.70 -0.11 2.31
CA ILE A 131 -15.78 -1.53 1.92
C ILE A 131 -16.89 -2.25 2.69
N MET A 132 -16.92 -2.13 4.02
CA MET A 132 -17.89 -2.86 4.83
C MET A 132 -19.31 -2.31 4.66
N TYR A 133 -19.52 -0.99 4.79
CA TYR A 133 -20.86 -0.42 4.60
C TYR A 133 -21.35 -0.59 3.16
N GLY A 134 -20.46 -0.44 2.17
CA GLY A 134 -20.79 -0.70 0.77
C GLY A 134 -21.25 -2.14 0.53
N ALA A 135 -20.56 -3.12 1.12
CA ALA A 135 -20.97 -4.52 1.03
C ALA A 135 -22.28 -4.81 1.76
N LEU A 136 -22.53 -4.18 2.92
CA LEU A 136 -23.81 -4.33 3.64
C LEU A 136 -24.98 -3.70 2.89
N MET A 137 -24.78 -2.58 2.18
CA MET A 137 -25.83 -1.97 1.35
C MET A 137 -26.12 -2.77 0.08
N LEU A 138 -25.12 -3.47 -0.44
CA LEU A 138 -25.22 -4.31 -1.64
C LEU A 138 -25.37 -5.80 -1.31
N PHE A 139 -25.78 -6.09 -0.07
CA PHE A 139 -25.95 -7.44 0.45
C PHE A 139 -27.20 -8.11 -0.13
N ASP A 140 -27.06 -9.37 -0.55
CA ASP A 140 -28.17 -10.30 -0.75
C ASP A 140 -28.15 -11.33 0.39
N ASP A 141 -29.24 -12.02 0.68
CA ASP A 141 -29.46 -12.86 1.88
C ASP A 141 -28.36 -13.92 2.23
N ASP A 142 -27.36 -14.15 1.37
CA ASP A 142 -26.27 -15.10 1.54
C ASP A 142 -24.98 -14.48 2.12
N PHE A 143 -24.62 -14.90 3.35
CA PHE A 143 -23.39 -14.46 4.03
C PHE A 143 -22.10 -14.71 3.23
N ILE A 144 -22.03 -15.84 2.50
CA ILE A 144 -20.86 -16.21 1.67
C ILE A 144 -20.58 -15.15 0.60
N HIS A 145 -21.63 -14.50 0.08
CA HIS A 145 -21.49 -13.43 -0.91
C HIS A 145 -20.90 -12.16 -0.30
N ILE A 146 -21.26 -11.76 0.94
CA ILE A 146 -20.57 -10.65 1.65
C ILE A 146 -19.09 -10.94 1.76
N VAL A 147 -18.74 -12.13 2.27
CA VAL A 147 -17.34 -12.49 2.52
C VAL A 147 -16.55 -12.40 1.22
N SER A 148 -17.11 -12.93 0.13
CA SER A 148 -16.49 -12.88 -1.20
C SER A 148 -16.32 -11.45 -1.70
N ILE A 149 -17.37 -10.62 -1.65
CA ILE A 149 -17.33 -9.23 -2.13
C ILE A 149 -16.34 -8.39 -1.32
N THR A 150 -16.46 -8.42 0.02
CA THR A 150 -15.61 -7.64 0.93
C THR A 150 -14.15 -8.06 0.83
N PHE A 151 -13.85 -9.36 0.76
CA PHE A 151 -12.47 -9.83 0.64
C PHE A 151 -11.85 -9.48 -0.71
N THR A 152 -12.61 -9.60 -1.81
CA THR A 152 -12.15 -9.19 -3.14
C THR A 152 -11.90 -7.69 -3.19
N ALA A 153 -12.85 -6.89 -2.70
CA ALA A 153 -12.72 -5.44 -2.66
C ALA A 153 -11.55 -4.98 -1.79
N LEU A 154 -11.29 -5.68 -0.67
CA LEU A 154 -10.13 -5.48 0.19
C LEU A 154 -8.81 -5.68 -0.58
N ILE A 155 -8.64 -6.84 -1.24
CA ILE A 155 -7.42 -7.14 -2.01
C ILE A 155 -7.22 -6.13 -3.14
N LEU A 156 -8.28 -5.84 -3.91
CA LEU A 156 -8.18 -4.90 -5.03
C LEU A 156 -7.91 -3.46 -4.57
N THR A 157 -8.51 -3.02 -3.47
CA THR A 157 -8.24 -1.70 -2.87
C THR A 157 -6.77 -1.59 -2.50
N GLU A 158 -6.21 -2.62 -1.87
CA GLU A 158 -4.81 -2.65 -1.45
C GLU A 158 -3.84 -2.65 -2.64
N LEU A 159 -4.09 -3.50 -3.66
CA LEU A 159 -3.29 -3.54 -4.89
C LEU A 159 -3.34 -2.21 -5.63
N LEU A 160 -4.54 -1.64 -5.79
CA LEU A 160 -4.71 -0.34 -6.44
C LEU A 160 -4.02 0.77 -5.65
N MET A 161 -4.07 0.71 -4.32
CA MET A 161 -3.42 1.70 -3.47
C MET A 161 -1.89 1.65 -3.61
N VAL A 162 -1.30 0.47 -3.78
CA VAL A 162 0.13 0.33 -4.13
C VAL A 162 0.39 0.92 -5.52
N ALA A 163 -0.35 0.50 -6.54
CA ALA A 163 -0.20 0.97 -7.91
C ALA A 163 -0.23 2.51 -8.03
N LEU A 164 -1.12 3.15 -7.27
CA LEU A 164 -1.27 4.62 -7.26
C LEU A 164 -0.23 5.34 -6.38
N THR A 165 0.53 4.62 -5.56
CA THR A 165 1.53 5.18 -4.64
C THR A 165 2.94 5.06 -5.18
N ILE A 166 3.20 4.06 -6.01
CA ILE A 166 4.45 3.87 -6.74
C ILE A 166 4.80 5.13 -7.53
N ARG A 167 6.05 5.58 -7.41
CA ARG A 167 6.57 6.72 -8.19
C ARG A 167 7.17 6.27 -9.51
N THR A 168 7.86 5.13 -9.51
CA THR A 168 8.53 4.60 -10.70
C THR A 168 8.08 3.19 -11.02
N TRP A 169 7.43 3.02 -12.17
CA TRP A 169 7.04 1.70 -12.67
C TRP A 169 8.25 0.97 -13.23
N HIS A 170 8.75 -0.01 -12.49
CA HIS A 170 9.77 -0.93 -12.97
C HIS A 170 9.19 -2.35 -13.12
N THR A 171 9.85 -3.20 -13.90
CA THR A 171 9.33 -4.53 -14.27
C THR A 171 8.99 -5.41 -13.07
N LEU A 172 9.79 -5.38 -11.99
CA LEU A 172 9.53 -6.17 -10.79
C LEU A 172 8.26 -5.72 -10.04
N MET A 173 7.90 -4.43 -10.07
CA MET A 173 6.64 -3.95 -9.50
C MET A 173 5.44 -4.50 -10.27
N VAL A 174 5.47 -4.41 -11.61
CA VAL A 174 4.41 -4.94 -12.48
C VAL A 174 4.24 -6.44 -12.27
N VAL A 175 5.36 -7.18 -12.25
CA VAL A 175 5.35 -8.63 -12.00
C VAL A 175 4.84 -8.92 -10.58
N GLY A 176 5.22 -8.13 -9.58
CA GLY A 176 4.78 -8.30 -8.20
C GLY A 176 3.28 -8.10 -8.03
N GLU A 177 2.70 -7.05 -8.62
CA GLU A 177 1.25 -6.84 -8.60
C GLU A 177 0.49 -7.96 -9.32
N PHE A 178 0.95 -8.35 -10.52
CA PHE A 178 0.33 -9.42 -11.27
C PHE A 178 0.41 -10.78 -10.55
N LEU A 179 1.56 -11.08 -9.94
CA LEU A 179 1.75 -12.30 -9.16
C LEU A 179 0.84 -12.32 -7.94
N SER A 180 0.73 -11.21 -7.21
CA SER A 180 -0.19 -11.07 -6.09
C SER A 180 -1.64 -11.29 -6.48
N PHE A 181 -2.08 -10.66 -7.59
CA PHE A 181 -3.43 -10.86 -8.13
C PHE A 181 -3.65 -12.32 -8.55
N THR A 182 -2.68 -12.94 -9.21
CA THR A 182 -2.73 -14.34 -9.63
C THR A 182 -2.82 -15.29 -8.43
N CYS A 183 -2.02 -15.07 -7.39
CA CYS A 183 -2.08 -15.85 -6.16
C CYS A 183 -3.46 -15.75 -5.48
N TYR A 184 -4.08 -14.57 -5.52
CA TYR A 184 -5.43 -14.39 -5.02
C TYR A 184 -6.46 -15.17 -5.86
N VAL A 185 -6.43 -15.06 -7.19
CA VAL A 185 -7.32 -15.84 -8.08
C VAL A 185 -7.14 -17.35 -7.90
N LEU A 186 -5.89 -17.82 -7.77
CA LEU A 186 -5.60 -19.22 -7.47
C LEU A 186 -6.20 -19.66 -6.12
N SER A 187 -6.20 -18.78 -5.12
CA SER A 187 -6.81 -19.10 -3.82
C SER A 187 -8.31 -19.32 -3.91
N ILE A 188 -9.03 -18.57 -4.77
CA ILE A 188 -10.45 -18.78 -5.03
C ILE A 188 -10.69 -20.18 -5.62
N VAL A 189 -9.84 -20.59 -6.56
CA VAL A 189 -9.94 -21.90 -7.22
C VAL A 189 -9.59 -23.06 -6.26
N ILE A 190 -8.69 -22.85 -5.30
CA ILE A 190 -8.30 -23.86 -4.30
C ILE A 190 -9.37 -23.98 -3.20
N PHE A 191 -9.93 -22.87 -2.74
CA PHE A 191 -10.88 -22.82 -1.62
C PHE A 191 -12.35 -22.74 -2.07
N GLN A 192 -12.74 -23.58 -3.04
CA GLN A 192 -14.07 -23.60 -3.66
C GLN A 192 -15.23 -23.81 -2.67
N SER A 193 -14.96 -24.41 -1.50
CA SER A 193 -15.99 -24.64 -0.47
C SER A 193 -16.47 -23.35 0.22
N HIS A 194 -15.75 -22.24 0.06
CA HIS A 194 -16.06 -20.97 0.72
C HIS A 194 -16.30 -19.82 -0.26
N PHE A 195 -16.11 -20.06 -1.55
CA PHE A 195 -16.45 -19.12 -2.61
C PHE A 195 -17.48 -19.78 -3.52
N ASP A 196 -18.62 -19.13 -3.69
CA ASP A 196 -19.58 -19.54 -4.72
C ASP A 196 -19.07 -19.10 -6.09
N ILE A 197 -18.38 -20.00 -6.80
CA ILE A 197 -17.75 -19.72 -8.10
C ILE A 197 -18.77 -19.18 -9.11
N ARG A 198 -20.01 -19.68 -9.08
CA ARG A 198 -21.07 -19.22 -9.99
C ARG A 198 -21.43 -17.76 -9.71
N PHE A 199 -21.46 -17.38 -8.44
CA PHE A 199 -21.65 -15.99 -8.05
C PHE A 199 -20.46 -15.11 -8.45
N LEU A 200 -19.22 -15.58 -8.30
CA LEU A 200 -18.02 -14.82 -8.67
C LEU A 200 -17.93 -14.51 -10.16
N GLU A 201 -18.38 -15.43 -11.03
CA GLU A 201 -18.45 -15.20 -12.47
C GLU A 201 -19.64 -14.34 -12.89
N SER A 202 -20.61 -14.15 -11.99
CA SER A 202 -21.81 -13.39 -12.28
C SER A 202 -21.49 -11.90 -12.43
N TRP A 203 -22.19 -11.26 -13.37
CA TRP A 203 -22.12 -9.81 -13.53
C TRP A 203 -22.42 -9.08 -12.22
N SER A 204 -23.32 -9.64 -11.39
CA SER A 204 -23.70 -9.08 -10.08
C SER A 204 -22.49 -8.84 -9.18
N PHE A 205 -21.62 -9.83 -9.05
CA PHE A 205 -20.43 -9.75 -8.23
C PHE A 205 -19.45 -8.69 -8.75
N ILE A 206 -19.19 -8.71 -10.06
CA ILE A 206 -18.20 -7.82 -10.69
C ILE A 206 -18.57 -6.35 -10.47
N TRP A 207 -19.82 -5.96 -10.75
CA TRP A 207 -20.19 -4.55 -10.60
C TRP A 207 -20.17 -4.13 -9.13
N ARG A 208 -20.60 -4.98 -8.18
CA ARG A 208 -20.57 -4.66 -6.74
C ARG A 208 -19.15 -4.44 -6.25
N VAL A 209 -18.23 -5.34 -6.58
CA VAL A 209 -16.82 -5.22 -6.22
C VAL A 209 -16.21 -3.95 -6.85
N VAL A 210 -16.43 -3.73 -8.16
CA VAL A 210 -15.91 -2.54 -8.86
C VAL A 210 -16.46 -1.26 -8.25
N THR A 211 -17.75 -1.18 -7.92
CA THR A 211 -18.36 -0.01 -7.29
C THR A 211 -17.75 0.24 -5.91
N ILE A 212 -17.64 -0.79 -5.06
CA ILE A 212 -17.08 -0.67 -3.71
C ILE A 212 -15.61 -0.24 -3.77
N THR A 213 -14.78 -0.89 -4.60
CA THR A 213 -13.36 -0.54 -4.78
C THR A 213 -13.19 0.86 -5.38
N SER A 214 -14.09 1.28 -6.26
CA SER A 214 -14.06 2.64 -6.82
C SER A 214 -14.38 3.67 -5.75
N ILE A 215 -15.38 3.43 -4.90
CA ILE A 215 -15.74 4.33 -3.79
C ILE A 215 -14.60 4.40 -2.76
N SER A 216 -13.94 3.29 -2.44
CA SER A 216 -12.82 3.28 -1.50
C SER A 216 -11.59 4.03 -2.03
N CYS A 217 -11.26 3.92 -3.32
CA CYS A 217 -10.01 4.47 -3.87
C CYS A 217 -10.13 5.83 -4.56
N LEU A 218 -11.21 6.11 -5.30
CA LEU A 218 -11.30 7.32 -6.14
C LEU A 218 -11.19 8.63 -5.35
N PRO A 219 -11.86 8.82 -4.21
CA PRO A 219 -11.78 10.08 -3.47
C PRO A 219 -10.37 10.37 -2.97
N LEU A 220 -9.65 9.33 -2.55
CA LEU A 220 -8.25 9.45 -2.11
C LEU A 220 -7.34 9.84 -3.26
N TYR A 221 -7.55 9.25 -4.44
CA TYR A 221 -6.81 9.60 -5.64
C TYR A 221 -7.06 11.05 -6.05
N ILE A 222 -8.31 11.49 -6.07
CA ILE A 222 -8.68 12.88 -6.40
C ILE A 222 -8.03 13.85 -5.41
N LEU A 223 -8.11 13.57 -4.11
CA LEU A 223 -7.48 14.39 -3.08
C LEU A 223 -5.97 14.47 -3.26
N LYS A 224 -5.30 13.34 -3.52
CA LYS A 224 -3.86 13.29 -3.79
C LYS A 224 -3.51 14.09 -5.04
N TYR A 225 -4.24 13.90 -6.13
CA TYR A 225 -4.03 14.63 -7.38
C TYR A 225 -4.19 16.15 -7.20
N MET A 226 -5.23 16.59 -6.50
CA MET A 226 -5.44 18.01 -6.18
C MET A 226 -4.30 18.57 -5.33
N GLN A 227 -3.82 17.83 -4.33
CA GLN A 227 -2.71 18.25 -3.49
C GLN A 227 -1.41 18.41 -4.28
N THR A 228 -1.08 17.43 -5.14
CA THR A 228 0.13 17.48 -5.97
C THR A 228 0.05 18.65 -6.97
N LYS A 229 -1.12 18.91 -7.56
CA LYS A 229 -1.32 20.03 -8.49
C LYS A 229 -1.21 21.40 -7.80
N CYS A 230 -1.76 21.54 -6.58
CA CYS A 230 -1.70 22.81 -5.84
C CYS A 230 -0.34 23.05 -5.18
N LYS A 231 0.36 21.99 -4.73
CA LYS A 231 1.64 22.08 -4.00
C LYS A 231 2.59 20.96 -4.45
N PRO A 232 3.21 21.08 -5.64
CA PRO A 232 4.10 20.04 -6.14
C PRO A 232 5.32 19.89 -5.22
N PRO A 233 5.69 18.65 -4.86
CA PRO A 233 6.82 18.37 -4.00
C PRO A 233 8.16 18.79 -4.62
N ILE A 234 9.14 19.08 -3.77
CA ILE A 234 10.43 19.69 -4.17
C ILE A 234 11.23 18.79 -5.13
N HIS A 235 11.21 17.47 -4.92
CA HIS A 235 11.89 16.52 -5.79
C HIS A 235 11.31 16.51 -7.22
N GLU A 236 9.99 16.65 -7.37
CA GLU A 236 9.33 16.67 -8.68
C GLU A 236 9.73 17.93 -9.47
N LYS A 237 9.82 19.07 -8.80
CA LYS A 237 10.36 20.31 -9.40
C LYS A 237 11.79 20.10 -9.89
N LEU A 238 12.67 19.54 -9.05
CA LEU A 238 14.08 19.34 -9.41
C LEU A 238 14.27 18.34 -10.56
N THR A 239 13.41 17.34 -10.66
CA THR A 239 13.43 16.37 -11.77
C THR A 239 13.01 17.01 -13.10
N GLN A 240 12.02 17.94 -13.06
CA GLN A 240 11.62 18.73 -14.23
C GLN A 240 12.70 19.71 -14.70
N TYR A 241 13.55 20.24 -13.81
CA TYR A 241 14.65 21.14 -14.19
C TYR A 241 15.92 20.41 -14.64
N SER A 242 16.08 19.14 -14.29
CA SER A 242 17.28 18.33 -14.61
C SER A 242 17.14 17.46 -15.86
N THR A 243 15.94 17.35 -16.42
CA THR A 243 15.73 16.73 -17.74
C THR A 243 16.04 17.77 -18.83
N PRO A 244 17.07 17.55 -19.67
CA PRO A 244 17.29 18.43 -20.81
C PRO A 244 16.08 18.31 -21.76
N LYS A 245 15.59 19.45 -22.25
CA LYS A 245 14.60 19.52 -23.33
C LYS A 245 15.14 18.88 -24.61
#